data_AF-A0A7C5LSM5-F1
#
_entry.id   AF-A0A7C5LSM5-F1
#
_cell.length_a   1.000
_cell.length_b   1.000
_cell.length_c   1.000
_cell.angle_alpha   90.00
_cell.angle_beta   90.00
_cell.angle_gamma   90.00
#
_symmetry.space_group_name_H-M   'P 1'
#
loop_
_entity.id
_entity.type
_entity.pdbx_description
1 polymer ?
#
loop_
_entity_poly.entity_id
_entity_poly.type
_entity_poly.pdbx_seq_one_letter_code
_entity_poly.pdbx_strand_id
1 'polypeptide(L)'
;MKAAFRAAPALGPTGYELTGGVLRSDAGWSLPLAGVEAVTFVTFTAARLRQMRLDLFHGGRRHSLGLGLAQNTDPAGSDDYRQFLTLAAATLTALEDARPGLSVQLGEVGRARLVMFALGLVAALGGIGLFVLALATGVTGARLAKGGGAMAALALLGLGIAWGAHPWRKQPRLAPRELSARFRRWLTDLDRR
;
A
#
# COMPACT_ATOMS: atom_id res chain seq x y z
N MET A 1 -10.08 -18.37 -14.02
CA MET A 1 -8.62 -18.25 -13.81
C MET A 1 -8.30 -18.61 -12.36
N LYS A 2 -7.24 -19.38 -12.11
CA LYS A 2 -6.76 -19.71 -10.76
C LYS A 2 -5.32 -19.23 -10.57
N ALA A 3 -4.98 -18.80 -9.36
CA ALA A 3 -3.63 -18.41 -8.97
C ALA A 3 -3.46 -18.62 -7.45
N ALA A 4 -2.25 -18.93 -7.00
CA ALA A 4 -1.91 -19.04 -5.60
C ALA A 4 -0.58 -18.34 -5.33
N PHE A 5 -0.55 -17.44 -4.35
CA PHE A 5 0.67 -16.72 -3.99
C PHE A 5 0.69 -16.33 -2.52
N ARG A 6 1.89 -16.06 -2.01
CA ARG A 6 2.12 -15.69 -0.60
C ARG A 6 1.90 -14.20 -0.35
N ALA A 7 1.00 -13.88 0.58
CA ALA A 7 0.78 -12.50 1.03
C ALA A 7 1.94 -11.93 1.86
N ALA A 8 2.73 -12.80 2.48
CA ALA A 8 4.00 -12.47 3.12
C ALA A 8 4.95 -13.68 3.06
N PRO A 9 6.28 -13.47 3.09
CA PRO A 9 7.26 -14.57 2.97
C PRO A 9 7.10 -15.67 4.02
N ALA A 10 6.61 -15.32 5.22
CA ALA A 10 6.42 -16.25 6.33
C ALA A 10 5.06 -16.98 6.31
N LEU A 11 4.15 -16.63 5.41
CA LEU A 11 2.82 -17.22 5.32
C LEU A 11 2.78 -18.28 4.20
N GLY A 12 1.85 -19.23 4.33
CA GLY A 12 1.51 -20.13 3.24
C GLY A 12 0.85 -19.40 2.05
N PRO A 13 0.87 -20.00 0.85
CA PRO A 13 0.20 -19.42 -0.31
C PRO A 13 -1.31 -19.37 -0.08
N THR A 14 -1.94 -18.27 -0.52
CA THR A 14 -3.39 -18.14 -0.57
C THR A 14 -3.84 -18.36 -2.00
N GLY A 15 -4.76 -19.30 -2.21
CA GLY A 15 -5.38 -19.51 -3.51
C GLY A 15 -6.48 -18.50 -3.80
N TYR A 16 -6.62 -18.19 -5.08
CA TYR A 16 -7.62 -17.29 -5.62
C TYR A 16 -8.18 -17.85 -6.92
N GLU A 17 -9.47 -17.61 -7.12
CA GLU A 17 -10.17 -18.00 -8.34
C GLU A 17 -11.04 -16.86 -8.85
N LEU A 18 -10.82 -16.47 -10.10
CA LEU A 18 -11.66 -15.52 -10.83
C LEU A 18 -12.49 -16.27 -11.88
N THR A 19 -13.80 -16.38 -11.66
CA THR A 19 -14.72 -17.10 -12.54
C THR A 19 -16.04 -16.34 -12.62
N GLY A 20 -16.52 -16.06 -13.85
CA GLY A 20 -17.82 -15.42 -14.07
C GLY A 20 -17.98 -14.04 -13.43
N GLY A 21 -16.91 -13.24 -13.36
CA GLY A 21 -16.93 -11.92 -12.70
C GLY A 21 -16.99 -11.97 -11.17
N VAL A 22 -16.74 -13.14 -10.57
CA VAL A 22 -16.63 -13.31 -9.12
C VAL A 22 -15.19 -13.71 -8.78
N LEU A 23 -14.57 -12.96 -7.87
CA LEU A 23 -13.25 -13.25 -7.32
C LEU A 23 -13.40 -13.93 -5.96
N ARG A 24 -12.87 -15.15 -5.84
CA ARG A 24 -12.87 -15.96 -4.62
C ARG A 24 -11.46 -16.09 -4.07
N SER A 25 -11.36 -16.21 -2.76
CA SER A 25 -10.12 -16.52 -2.05
C SER A 25 -10.33 -17.69 -1.11
N ASP A 26 -9.33 -18.56 -1.03
CA ASP A 26 -9.28 -19.66 -0.07
C ASP A 26 -9.23 -19.16 1.39
N ALA A 27 -8.94 -17.87 1.60
CA ALA A 27 -9.07 -17.19 2.89
C ALA A 27 -10.53 -16.94 3.32
N GLY A 28 -11.52 -17.46 2.58
CA GLY A 28 -12.92 -17.51 3.01
C GLY A 28 -13.79 -16.34 2.56
N TRP A 29 -13.41 -15.61 1.51
CA TRP A 29 -14.24 -14.54 0.95
C TRP A 29 -14.50 -14.71 -0.55
N SER A 30 -15.65 -14.19 -0.98
CA SER A 30 -16.12 -14.18 -2.37
C SER A 30 -16.64 -12.78 -2.69
N LEU A 31 -16.21 -12.22 -3.82
CA LEU A 31 -16.48 -10.84 -4.21
C LEU A 31 -17.00 -10.77 -5.65
N PRO A 32 -18.28 -10.45 -5.85
CA PRO A 32 -18.80 -10.07 -7.16
C PRO A 32 -18.20 -8.74 -7.61
N LEU A 33 -17.51 -8.72 -8.75
CA LEU A 33 -16.81 -7.51 -9.23
C LEU A 33 -17.78 -6.38 -9.61
N ALA A 34 -19.02 -6.71 -10.00
CA ALA A 34 -20.08 -5.74 -10.25
C ALA A 34 -20.50 -4.95 -8.99
N GLY A 35 -20.21 -5.47 -7.79
CA GLY A 35 -20.48 -4.80 -6.53
C GLY A 35 -19.33 -3.90 -6.06
N VAL A 36 -18.20 -3.86 -6.76
CA VAL A 36 -17.03 -3.11 -6.31
C VAL A 36 -17.25 -1.60 -6.47
N GLU A 37 -17.05 -0.88 -5.38
CA GLU A 37 -17.28 0.56 -5.26
C GLU A 37 -16.01 1.37 -5.42
N ALA A 38 -14.87 0.81 -4.98
CA ALA A 38 -13.57 1.45 -5.09
C ALA A 38 -12.47 0.41 -5.21
N VAL A 39 -11.38 0.79 -5.89
CA VAL A 39 -10.17 -0.05 -6.01
C VAL A 39 -8.95 0.80 -5.75
N THR A 40 -8.00 0.23 -5.00
CA THR A 40 -6.71 0.85 -4.77
C THR A 40 -5.58 -0.12 -5.05
N PHE A 41 -4.51 0.39 -5.65
CA PHE A 41 -3.27 -0.33 -5.83
C PHE A 41 -2.18 0.31 -4.98
N VAL A 42 -1.63 -0.48 -4.08
CA VAL A 42 -0.57 -0.05 -3.16
C VAL A 42 0.69 -0.82 -3.49
N THR A 43 1.79 -0.09 -3.62
CA THR A 43 3.13 -0.66 -3.58
C THR A 43 3.92 0.08 -2.52
N PHE A 44 4.61 -0.66 -1.66
CA PHE A 44 5.55 -0.05 -0.75
C PHE A 44 6.76 -0.97 -0.55
N THR A 45 7.90 -0.33 -0.30
CA THR A 45 9.13 -1.01 0.09
C THR A 45 9.47 -0.48 1.47
N ALA A 46 9.57 -1.36 2.45
CA ALA A 46 9.95 -1.01 3.81
C ALA A 46 10.98 -2.02 4.32
N ALA A 47 12.11 -1.51 4.80
CA ALA A 47 13.26 -2.31 5.21
C ALA A 47 13.59 -3.37 4.15
N ARG A 48 13.41 -4.66 4.47
CA ARG A 48 13.72 -5.83 3.62
C ARG A 48 12.49 -6.47 2.99
N LEU A 49 11.36 -5.78 2.93
CA LEU A 49 10.11 -6.28 2.36
C LEU A 49 9.63 -5.36 1.25
N ARG A 50 9.31 -5.95 0.10
CA ARG A 50 8.50 -5.33 -0.95
C ARG A 50 7.09 -5.91 -0.84
N GLN A 51 6.10 -5.04 -0.70
CA GLN A 51 4.71 -5.43 -0.66
C GLN A 51 3.93 -4.77 -1.79
N MET A 52 3.08 -5.55 -2.45
CA MET A 52 2.15 -5.09 -3.47
C MET A 52 0.75 -5.55 -3.09
N ARG A 53 -0.24 -4.68 -3.29
CA ARG A 53 -1.60 -4.96 -2.85
C ARG A 53 -2.60 -4.34 -3.81
N LEU A 54 -3.55 -5.15 -4.29
CA LEU A 54 -4.75 -4.67 -4.96
C LEU A 54 -5.92 -4.84 -4.01
N ASP A 55 -6.43 -3.72 -3.48
CA ASP A 55 -7.58 -3.71 -2.59
C ASP A 55 -8.85 -3.37 -3.38
N LEU A 56 -9.88 -4.19 -3.19
CA LEU A 56 -11.23 -4.00 -3.73
C LEU A 56 -12.18 -3.74 -2.56
N PHE A 57 -13.00 -2.71 -2.69
CA PHE A 57 -13.95 -2.30 -1.66
C PHE A 57 -15.39 -2.59 -2.09
N HIS A 58 -16.16 -3.24 -1.22
CA HIS A 58 -17.56 -3.57 -1.43
C HIS A 58 -18.31 -3.55 -0.09
N GLY A 59 -19.42 -2.80 -0.01
CA GLY A 59 -20.24 -2.72 1.21
C GLY A 59 -19.45 -2.28 2.44
N GLY A 60 -18.50 -1.35 2.26
CA GLY A 60 -17.61 -0.88 3.34
C GLY A 60 -16.52 -1.87 3.80
N ARG A 61 -16.43 -3.06 3.21
CA ARG A 61 -15.38 -4.05 3.49
C ARG A 61 -14.28 -3.99 2.45
N ARG A 62 -13.06 -4.28 2.90
CA ARG A 62 -11.86 -4.37 2.05
C ARG A 62 -11.52 -5.84 1.79
N HIS A 63 -11.43 -6.20 0.52
CA HIS A 63 -10.94 -7.49 0.03
C HIS A 63 -9.62 -7.26 -0.69
N SER A 64 -8.61 -8.08 -0.41
CA SER A 64 -7.24 -7.75 -0.81
C SER A 64 -6.56 -8.92 -1.51
N LEU A 65 -5.95 -8.62 -2.66
CA LEU A 65 -4.92 -9.45 -3.27
C LEU A 65 -3.57 -8.89 -2.83
N GLY A 66 -2.89 -9.58 -1.91
CA GLY A 66 -1.62 -9.15 -1.35
C GLY A 66 -0.47 -10.05 -1.77
N LEU A 67 0.65 -9.45 -2.16
CA LEU A 67 1.92 -10.13 -2.40
C LEU A 67 2.99 -9.51 -1.50
N GLY A 68 3.74 -10.34 -0.79
CA GLY A 68 4.90 -9.94 -0.02
C GLY A 68 6.14 -10.68 -0.47
N LEU A 69 7.16 -9.94 -0.89
CA LEU A 69 8.46 -10.46 -1.30
C LEU A 69 9.56 -9.94 -0.38
N ALA A 70 10.54 -10.77 -0.08
CA ALA A 70 11.77 -10.25 0.49
C ALA A 70 12.46 -9.32 -0.53
N GLN A 71 13.10 -8.26 -0.07
CA GLN A 71 13.69 -7.23 -0.94
C GLN A 71 14.76 -7.79 -1.87
N ASN A 72 15.47 -8.83 -1.42
CA ASN A 72 16.54 -9.48 -2.19
C ASN A 72 16.01 -10.57 -3.13
N THR A 73 14.70 -10.85 -3.11
CA THR A 73 14.09 -11.78 -4.05
C THR A 73 14.02 -11.12 -5.42
N ASP A 74 14.65 -11.73 -6.42
CA ASP A 74 14.49 -11.33 -7.81
C ASP A 74 13.02 -11.56 -8.24
N PRO A 75 12.28 -10.52 -8.64
CA PRO A 75 10.91 -10.68 -9.15
C PRO A 75 10.84 -11.59 -10.37
N ALA A 76 11.89 -11.66 -11.20
CA ALA A 76 11.93 -12.55 -12.38
C ALA A 76 12.08 -14.03 -11.99
N GLY A 77 12.64 -14.33 -10.82
CA GLY A 77 12.69 -15.70 -10.29
C GLY A 77 11.43 -16.12 -9.51
N SER A 78 10.47 -15.21 -9.28
CA SER A 78 9.37 -15.44 -8.35
C SER A 78 8.06 -15.82 -9.05
N ASP A 79 7.65 -17.09 -8.87
CA ASP A 79 6.33 -17.54 -9.32
C ASP A 79 5.18 -16.83 -8.60
N ASP A 80 5.35 -16.51 -7.31
CA ASP A 80 4.39 -15.72 -6.54
C ASP A 80 4.15 -14.35 -7.21
N TYR A 81 5.22 -13.70 -7.68
CA TYR A 81 5.15 -12.41 -8.38
C TYR A 81 4.41 -12.52 -9.72
N ARG A 82 4.75 -13.53 -10.54
CA ARG A 82 4.08 -13.78 -11.83
C ARG A 82 2.59 -14.06 -11.62
N GLN A 83 2.25 -14.94 -10.67
CA GLN A 83 0.87 -15.31 -10.38
C GLN A 83 0.05 -14.13 -9.87
N PHE A 84 0.64 -13.32 -8.97
CA PHE A 84 0.01 -12.08 -8.51
C PHE A 84 -0.28 -11.12 -9.68
N LEU A 85 0.71 -10.82 -10.52
CA LEU A 85 0.53 -9.88 -11.64
C LEU A 85 -0.51 -10.39 -12.63
N THR A 86 -0.52 -11.70 -12.91
CA THR A 86 -1.49 -12.31 -13.83
C THR A 86 -2.91 -12.19 -13.26
N LEU A 87 -3.10 -12.53 -11.98
CA LEU A 87 -4.41 -12.47 -11.36
C LEU A 87 -4.90 -11.02 -11.22
N ALA A 88 -4.01 -10.11 -10.81
CA ALA A 88 -4.34 -8.70 -10.68
C ALA A 88 -4.72 -8.10 -12.04
N ALA A 89 -3.99 -8.44 -13.12
CA ALA A 89 -4.31 -8.00 -14.47
C ALA A 89 -5.67 -8.54 -14.94
N ALA A 90 -5.96 -9.82 -14.70
CA ALA A 90 -7.25 -10.44 -15.05
C ALA A 90 -8.41 -9.84 -14.25
N THR A 91 -8.20 -9.60 -12.95
CA THR A 91 -9.18 -8.95 -12.06
C THR A 91 -9.50 -7.55 -12.54
N LEU A 92 -8.49 -6.76 -12.90
CA LEU A 92 -8.67 -5.41 -13.43
C LEU A 92 -9.38 -5.39 -14.79
N THR A 93 -9.13 -6.37 -15.65
CA THR A 93 -9.87 -6.51 -16.92
C THR A 93 -11.34 -6.84 -16.66
N ALA A 94 -11.62 -7.86 -15.84
CA ALA A 94 -13.00 -8.23 -15.50
C ALA A 94 -13.75 -7.11 -14.75
N LEU A 95 -13.02 -6.31 -13.98
CA LEU A 95 -13.57 -5.14 -13.30
C LEU A 95 -13.95 -4.02 -14.27
N GLU A 96 -13.15 -3.76 -15.30
CA GLU A 96 -13.50 -2.78 -16.34
C GLU A 96 -14.80 -3.17 -17.05
N ASP A 97 -14.96 -4.46 -17.37
CA ASP A 97 -16.16 -4.98 -18.03
C ASP A 97 -17.40 -4.90 -17.12
N ALA A 98 -17.25 -5.21 -15.83
CA ALA A 98 -18.35 -5.20 -14.87
C ALA A 98 -18.69 -3.80 -14.34
N ARG A 99 -17.71 -2.89 -14.31
CA ARG A 99 -17.82 -1.52 -13.76
C ARG A 99 -17.06 -0.50 -14.63
N PRO A 100 -17.57 -0.18 -15.83
CA PRO A 100 -16.94 0.79 -16.70
C PRO A 100 -16.80 2.16 -16.02
N GLY A 101 -15.65 2.80 -16.19
CA GLY A 101 -15.39 4.14 -15.62
C GLY A 101 -14.99 4.15 -14.14
N LEU A 102 -14.95 2.99 -13.47
CA LEU A 102 -14.32 2.89 -12.16
C LEU A 102 -12.82 3.19 -12.29
N SER A 103 -12.23 3.89 -11.32
CA SER A 103 -10.80 4.21 -11.34
C SER A 103 -10.06 3.55 -10.18
N VAL A 104 -8.80 3.18 -10.44
CA VAL A 104 -7.89 2.63 -9.45
C VAL A 104 -7.09 3.78 -8.85
N GLN A 105 -7.18 3.96 -7.53
CA GLN A 105 -6.35 4.94 -6.81
C GLN A 105 -4.99 4.34 -6.49
N LEU A 106 -3.92 5.13 -6.68
CA LEU A 106 -2.56 4.69 -6.38
C LEU A 106 -2.11 5.16 -5.00
N GLY A 107 -1.68 4.20 -4.17
CA GLY A 107 -1.19 4.42 -2.81
C GLY A 107 -2.23 4.09 -1.72
N GLU A 108 -1.81 4.23 -0.47
CA GLU A 108 -2.65 3.92 0.70
C GLU A 108 -3.78 4.95 0.86
N VAL A 109 -5.00 4.48 1.14
CA VAL A 109 -6.20 5.32 1.29
C VAL A 109 -6.86 5.18 2.65
N GLY A 110 -7.80 6.10 2.93
CA GLY A 110 -8.71 6.00 4.07
C GLY A 110 -8.01 6.00 5.42
N ARG A 111 -8.39 5.05 6.29
CA ARG A 111 -7.94 4.99 7.68
C ARG A 111 -6.43 4.84 7.82
N ALA A 112 -5.79 4.01 6.99
CA ALA A 112 -4.34 3.79 7.07
C ALA A 112 -3.56 5.10 6.88
N ARG A 113 -3.98 5.90 5.89
CA ARG A 113 -3.40 7.21 5.61
C ARG A 113 -3.65 8.22 6.74
N LEU A 114 -4.85 8.22 7.32
CA LEU A 114 -5.16 9.08 8.47
C LEU A 114 -4.31 8.73 9.69
N VAL A 115 -4.09 7.44 9.96
CA VAL A 115 -3.23 6.98 11.05
C VAL A 115 -1.79 7.44 10.84
N MET A 116 -1.25 7.30 9.62
CA MET A 116 0.10 7.80 9.30
C MET A 116 0.21 9.31 9.47
N PHE A 117 -0.80 10.07 9.03
CA PHE A 117 -0.85 11.51 9.23
C PHE A 117 -0.86 11.88 10.72
N ALA A 118 -1.72 11.24 11.51
CA ALA A 118 -1.80 11.47 12.96
C ALA A 118 -0.50 11.12 13.68
N LEU A 119 0.14 10.01 13.31
CA LEU A 119 1.43 9.62 13.88
C LEU A 119 2.53 10.65 13.58
N GLY A 120 2.58 11.14 12.35
CA GLY A 120 3.49 12.23 11.98
C GLY A 120 3.23 13.51 12.77
N LEU A 121 1.96 13.89 12.93
CA LEU A 121 1.58 15.08 13.69
C LEU A 121 1.95 14.96 15.17
N VAL A 122 1.70 13.81 15.79
CA VAL A 122 2.07 13.55 17.20
C VAL A 122 3.58 13.61 17.38
N ALA A 123 4.36 13.01 16.48
CA ALA A 123 5.83 13.10 16.53
C ALA A 123 6.31 14.55 16.36
N ALA A 124 5.72 15.31 15.42
CA ALA A 124 6.05 16.71 15.20
C ALA A 124 5.81 17.57 16.45
N LEU A 125 4.61 17.44 17.02
CA LEU A 125 4.21 18.15 18.24
C LEU A 125 5.04 17.71 19.45
N GLY A 126 5.40 16.44 19.54
CA GLY A 126 6.29 15.93 20.59
C GLY A 126 7.68 16.58 20.55
N GLY A 127 8.30 16.64 19.37
CA GLY A 127 9.60 17.30 19.20
C GLY A 127 9.57 18.79 19.53
N ILE A 128 8.56 19.50 19.03
CA ILE A 128 8.36 20.94 19.30
C ILE A 128 8.04 21.17 20.79
N GLY A 129 7.13 20.39 21.36
CA GLY A 129 6.69 20.50 22.75
C GLY A 129 7.84 20.27 23.73
N LEU A 130 8.68 19.26 23.49
CA LEU A 130 9.88 19.01 24.29
C LEU A 130 10.86 20.20 24.25
N PHE A 131 11.03 20.81 23.08
CA PHE A 131 11.88 21.98 22.93
C PHE A 131 11.33 23.20 23.70
N VAL A 132 10.03 23.49 23.57
CA VAL A 132 9.36 24.58 24.30
C VAL A 132 9.43 24.35 25.82
N LEU A 133 9.20 23.12 26.28
CA LEU A 133 9.27 22.78 27.71
C LEU A 133 10.69 22.92 28.27
N ALA A 134 11.71 22.52 27.50
CA ALA A 134 13.11 22.71 27.90
C ALA A 134 13.46 24.20 28.09
N LEU A 135 12.96 25.07 27.21
CA LEU A 135 13.12 26.52 27.36
C LEU A 135 12.38 27.05 28.60
N ALA A 136 11.12 26.63 28.82
CA ALA A 136 10.30 27.10 29.93
C ALA A 136 10.86 26.67 31.31
N THR A 137 11.50 25.51 31.39
CA THR A 137 12.11 24.98 32.62
C THR A 137 13.54 25.47 32.86
N GLY A 138 14.08 26.34 32.01
CA GLY A 138 15.40 26.93 32.18
C GLY A 138 16.56 25.95 31.95
N VAL A 139 16.37 24.92 31.11
CA VAL A 139 17.45 24.01 30.74
C VAL A 139 18.62 24.81 30.15
N THR A 140 19.82 24.58 30.67
CA THR A 140 21.02 25.31 30.22
C THR A 140 21.26 25.11 28.72
N GLY A 141 21.77 26.15 28.05
CA GLY A 141 22.04 26.11 26.61
C GLY A 141 22.93 24.93 26.19
N ALA A 142 23.89 24.51 27.05
CA ALA A 142 24.72 23.34 26.80
C ALA A 142 23.95 22.00 26.82
N ARG A 143 22.90 21.87 27.66
CA ARG A 143 22.03 20.69 27.68
C ARG A 143 21.03 20.72 26.52
N LEU A 144 20.53 21.90 26.18
CA LEU A 144 19.67 22.09 25.01
C LEU A 144 20.44 21.81 23.71
N ALA A 145 21.70 22.20 23.60
CA ALA A 145 22.55 21.87 22.45
C ALA A 145 22.76 20.35 22.30
N LYS A 146 22.88 19.61 23.42
CA LYS A 146 23.03 18.15 23.40
C LYS A 146 21.72 17.42 23.05
N GLY A 147 20.57 17.90 23.51
CA GLY A 147 19.25 17.27 23.27
C GLY A 147 18.47 17.81 22.07
N GLY A 148 18.77 19.03 21.65
CA GLY A 148 18.01 19.79 20.64
C GLY A 148 18.06 19.15 19.26
N GLY A 149 19.18 18.49 18.92
CA GLY A 149 19.28 17.71 17.69
C GLY A 149 18.24 16.59 17.61
N ALA A 150 18.01 15.85 18.70
CA ALA A 150 17.00 14.79 18.75
C ALA A 150 15.57 15.35 18.69
N MET A 151 15.31 16.47 19.38
CA MET A 151 14.00 17.16 19.33
C MET A 151 13.70 17.67 17.91
N ALA A 152 14.69 18.30 17.26
CA ALA A 152 14.56 18.78 15.89
C ALA A 152 14.40 17.61 14.91
N ALA A 153 15.17 16.53 15.06
CA ALA A 153 15.04 15.34 14.23
C ALA A 153 13.65 14.71 14.35
N LEU A 154 13.12 14.59 15.57
CA LEU A 154 11.76 14.08 15.82
C LEU A 154 10.71 15.00 15.20
N ALA A 155 10.87 16.32 15.34
CA ALA A 155 9.96 17.31 14.78
C ALA A 155 9.92 17.22 13.24
N LEU A 156 11.09 17.22 12.60
CA LEU A 156 11.25 17.15 11.15
C LEU A 156 10.77 15.80 10.60
N LEU A 157 11.08 14.69 11.28
CA LEU A 157 10.59 13.37 10.91
C LEU A 157 9.06 13.33 10.95
N GLY A 158 8.46 13.82 12.04
CA GLY A 158 7.01 13.89 12.20
C GLY A 158 6.34 14.72 11.10
N LEU A 159 6.88 15.92 10.83
CA LEU A 159 6.42 16.79 9.75
C LEU A 159 6.54 16.11 8.38
N GLY A 160 7.65 15.42 8.11
CA GLY A 160 7.85 14.68 6.86
C GLY A 160 6.81 13.58 6.65
N ILE A 161 6.52 12.80 7.69
CA ILE A 161 5.49 11.75 7.66
C ILE A 161 4.10 12.38 7.47
N ALA A 162 3.76 13.41 8.25
CA ALA A 162 2.47 14.10 8.15
C ALA A 162 2.27 14.72 6.76
N TRP A 163 3.29 15.38 6.21
CA TRP A 163 3.23 15.97 4.87
C TRP A 163 3.05 14.90 3.79
N GLY A 164 3.74 13.77 3.89
CA GLY A 164 3.59 12.66 2.96
C GLY A 164 2.19 12.04 3.00
N ALA A 165 1.64 11.89 4.20
CA ALA A 165 0.38 11.20 4.46
C ALA A 165 -0.86 12.12 4.54
N HIS A 166 -0.73 13.45 4.48
CA HIS A 166 -1.84 14.39 4.73
C HIS A 166 -3.09 14.01 3.94
N PRO A 167 -4.29 13.88 4.56
CA PRO A 167 -5.44 13.24 3.95
C PRO A 167 -6.00 13.97 2.71
N TRP A 168 -5.69 15.26 2.56
CA TRP A 168 -6.21 16.11 1.47
C TRP A 168 -5.44 16.01 0.15
N ARG A 169 -4.29 15.32 0.09
CA ARG A 169 -3.58 15.07 -1.19
C ARG A 169 -4.48 14.29 -2.15
N LYS A 170 -4.69 14.84 -3.35
CA LYS A 170 -5.31 14.10 -4.46
C LYS A 170 -4.39 12.94 -4.84
N GLN A 171 -4.93 11.73 -4.85
CA GLN A 171 -4.17 10.57 -5.29
C GLN A 171 -4.21 10.43 -6.80
N PRO A 172 -3.11 10.01 -7.43
CA PRO A 172 -3.14 9.59 -8.83
C PRO A 172 -4.18 8.50 -9.02
N ARG A 173 -4.94 8.61 -10.11
CA ARG A 173 -5.95 7.63 -10.51
C ARG A 173 -5.59 7.08 -11.88
N LEU A 174 -5.78 5.78 -12.08
CA LEU A 174 -5.60 5.12 -13.37
C LEU A 174 -6.86 4.33 -13.72
N ALA A 175 -7.13 4.20 -15.01
CA ALA A 175 -8.16 3.27 -15.47
C ALA A 175 -7.71 1.81 -15.18
N PRO A 176 -8.62 0.91 -14.76
CA PRO A 176 -8.33 -0.51 -14.57
C PRO A 176 -7.65 -1.13 -15.79
N ARG A 177 -8.13 -0.83 -17.00
CA ARG A 177 -7.51 -1.26 -18.26
C ARG A 177 -6.04 -0.83 -18.40
N GLU A 178 -5.73 0.40 -18.02
CA GLU A 178 -4.36 0.92 -18.12
C GLU A 178 -3.41 0.22 -17.14
N LEU A 179 -3.86 0.03 -15.90
CA LEU A 179 -3.08 -0.68 -14.88
C LEU A 179 -2.90 -2.16 -15.24
N SER A 180 -3.95 -2.81 -15.78
CA SER A 180 -3.86 -4.18 -16.30
C SER A 180 -2.82 -4.29 -17.41
N ALA A 181 -2.79 -3.34 -18.36
CA ALA A 181 -1.79 -3.30 -19.41
C ALA A 181 -0.35 -3.12 -18.85
N ARG A 182 -0.17 -2.32 -17.79
CA ARG A 182 1.12 -2.19 -17.11
C ARG A 182 1.58 -3.52 -16.49
N PHE A 183 0.69 -4.25 -15.83
CA PHE A 183 1.04 -5.56 -15.26
C PHE A 183 1.39 -6.60 -16.33
N ARG A 184 0.66 -6.61 -17.46
CA ARG A 184 0.98 -7.49 -18.59
C ARG A 184 2.34 -7.15 -19.22
N ARG A 185 2.67 -5.86 -19.34
CA ARG A 185 4.02 -5.44 -19.79
C ARG A 185 5.10 -5.89 -18.84
N TRP A 186 4.89 -5.75 -17.53
CA TRP A 186 5.85 -6.27 -16.56
C TRP A 186 6.04 -7.76 -16.70
N LEU A 187 4.97 -8.55 -16.87
CA LEU A 187 5.08 -9.98 -17.14
C LEU A 187 5.94 -10.25 -18.38
N THR A 188 5.68 -9.57 -19.51
CA THR A 188 6.47 -9.78 -20.73
C THR A 188 7.94 -9.37 -20.56
N ASP A 189 8.23 -8.40 -19.71
CA ASP A 189 9.61 -7.98 -19.43
C ASP A 189 10.34 -8.99 -18.53
N LEU A 190 9.62 -9.76 -17.70
CA LEU A 190 10.22 -10.85 -16.90
C LEU A 190 10.61 -12.02 -17.79
N ASP A 191 9.85 -12.32 -18.84
CA ASP A 191 10.12 -13.46 -19.73
C ASP A 191 11.30 -13.22 -20.68
N ARG A 192 11.78 -11.97 -20.78
CA ARG A 192 12.93 -11.58 -21.62
C ARG A 192 14.27 -11.58 -20.87
N ARG A 193 14.26 -11.83 -19.57
CA ARG A 193 15.46 -11.85 -18.71
C ARG A 193 15.88 -13.28 -18.41
#